data_AF-A0A941ZM07-F1
#
_entry.id   AF-A0A941ZM07-F1
#
_cell.length_a   1.000
_cell.length_b   1.000
_cell.length_c   1.000
_cell.angle_alpha   90.00
_cell.angle_beta   90.00
_cell.angle_gamma   90.00
#
_symmetry.space_group_name_H-M   'P 1'
#
loop_
_entity.id
_entity.type
_entity.pdbx_description
1 polymer ?
#
loop_
_entity_poly.entity_id
_entity_poly.type
_entity_poly.pdbx_seq_one_letter_code
_entity_poly.pdbx_strand_id
1 'polypeptide(L)'
;MFARLLKPFFHRKPRAAAVSNTQWTAVETRLPCLDHLDERERQDLREMAMMFLDQKVFSGAADFEPDNFARLSIALQACLPVLKLGLEAYAGWHGIIVYPGDFVIPRREVDANGLLHEYTEDA
;
A
#
# COMPACT_ATOMS: atom_id res chain seq x y z
N MET A 1 5.68 8.05 32.81
CA MET A 1 5.06 9.39 32.77
C MET A 1 4.35 9.54 31.45
N PHE A 2 3.02 9.70 31.51
CA PHE A 2 2.11 9.83 30.39
C PHE A 2 2.28 11.19 29.71
N ALA A 3 2.47 11.20 28.38
CA ALA A 3 2.12 12.33 27.54
C ALA A 3 1.41 11.78 26.29
N ARG A 4 0.13 11.52 26.48
CA ARG A 4 -0.88 11.24 25.46
C ARG A 4 -1.08 12.51 24.64
N LEU A 5 -0.24 12.70 23.62
CA LEU A 5 -0.43 13.78 22.66
C LEU A 5 -1.50 13.33 21.66
N LEU A 6 -2.76 13.65 21.98
CA LEU A 6 -3.84 13.70 20.99
C LEU A 6 -3.45 14.74 19.94
N LYS A 7 -2.76 14.31 18.89
CA LYS A 7 -2.59 15.10 17.68
C LYS A 7 -3.93 15.12 16.94
N PRO A 8 -4.31 16.26 16.34
CA PRO A 8 -5.58 16.38 15.65
C PRO A 8 -5.66 15.34 14.54
N PHE A 9 -6.63 14.44 14.65
CA PHE A 9 -7.07 13.57 13.57
C PHE A 9 -7.40 14.49 12.39
N PHE A 10 -6.53 14.53 11.38
CA PHE A 10 -6.77 15.27 10.15
C PHE A 10 -8.00 14.66 9.47
N HIS A 11 -9.19 15.22 9.75
CA HIS A 11 -10.43 14.92 9.05
C HIS A 11 -10.42 15.68 7.72
N ARG A 12 -9.56 15.26 6.79
CA ARG A 12 -9.75 15.62 5.39
C ARG A 12 -10.71 14.58 4.81
N LYS A 13 -11.83 15.05 4.24
CA LYS A 13 -12.74 14.18 3.48
C LYS A 13 -11.92 13.55 2.34
N PRO A 14 -11.91 12.21 2.19
CA PRO A 14 -11.17 11.56 1.12
C PRO A 14 -11.66 12.08 -0.22
N ARG A 15 -10.71 12.49 -1.08
CA ARG A 15 -11.01 13.01 -2.42
C ARG A 15 -11.36 11.91 -3.41
N ALA A 16 -11.09 10.65 -3.06
CA ALA A 16 -11.49 9.50 -3.86
C ALA A 16 -13.03 9.45 -4.00
N ALA A 17 -13.50 9.23 -5.23
CA ALA A 17 -14.92 8.97 -5.47
C ALA A 17 -15.42 7.86 -4.54
N ALA A 18 -16.66 7.97 -4.06
CA ALA A 18 -17.23 6.98 -3.17
C ALA A 18 -17.15 5.58 -3.80
N VAL A 19 -16.40 4.68 -3.16
CA VAL A 19 -16.27 3.29 -3.60
C VAL A 19 -17.58 2.57 -3.31
N SER A 20 -18.21 2.00 -4.33
CA SER A 20 -19.46 1.27 -4.17
C SER A 20 -19.26 -0.05 -3.42
N ASN A 21 -20.31 -0.56 -2.79
CA ASN A 21 -20.27 -1.90 -2.17
C ASN A 21 -19.87 -2.99 -3.17
N THR A 22 -20.28 -2.87 -4.43
CA THR A 22 -19.88 -3.82 -5.48
C THR A 22 -18.38 -3.79 -5.78
N GLN A 23 -17.75 -2.60 -5.75
CA GLN A 23 -16.30 -2.46 -5.90
C GLN A 23 -15.56 -3.05 -4.70
N TRP A 24 -16.05 -2.80 -3.48
CA TRP A 24 -15.49 -3.41 -2.27
C TRP A 24 -15.53 -4.93 -2.33
N THR A 25 -16.70 -5.51 -2.60
CA THR A 25 -16.85 -6.97 -2.74
C THR A 25 -15.93 -7.54 -3.81
N ALA A 26 -15.81 -6.88 -4.97
CA ALA A 26 -14.97 -7.34 -6.06
C ALA A 26 -13.48 -7.42 -5.68
N VAL A 27 -12.97 -6.44 -4.93
CA VAL A 27 -11.57 -6.42 -4.47
C VAL A 27 -11.37 -7.41 -3.32
N GLU A 28 -12.22 -7.38 -2.30
CA GLU A 28 -12.05 -8.22 -1.10
C GLU A 28 -12.13 -9.71 -1.41
N THR A 29 -12.97 -10.12 -2.36
CA THR A 29 -13.05 -11.53 -2.81
C THR A 29 -11.73 -12.03 -3.42
N ARG A 30 -10.82 -11.14 -3.83
CA ARG A 30 -9.49 -11.49 -4.35
C ARG A 30 -8.41 -11.47 -3.26
N LEU A 31 -8.76 -11.18 -2.01
CA LEU A 31 -7.83 -11.01 -0.90
C LEU A 31 -8.17 -11.97 0.25
N PRO A 32 -7.80 -13.27 0.16
CA PRO A 32 -8.06 -14.26 1.22
C PRO A 32 -7.47 -13.88 2.58
N CYS A 33 -6.45 -13.02 2.58
CA CYS A 33 -5.90 -12.45 3.82
C CYS A 33 -6.92 -11.64 4.63
N LEU A 34 -8.09 -11.30 4.08
CA LEU A 34 -9.17 -10.56 4.77
C LEU A 34 -10.28 -11.47 5.32
N ASP A 35 -10.21 -12.79 5.11
CA ASP A 35 -11.30 -13.73 5.46
C ASP A 35 -11.49 -13.90 6.96
N HIS A 36 -10.48 -13.55 7.77
CA HIS A 36 -10.52 -13.64 9.23
C HIS A 36 -11.13 -12.41 9.91
N LEU A 37 -11.40 -11.34 9.16
CA LEU A 37 -11.95 -10.10 9.72
C LEU A 37 -13.46 -10.21 9.93
N ASP A 38 -13.91 -9.79 11.11
CA ASP A 38 -15.33 -9.57 11.34
C ASP A 38 -15.85 -8.34 10.57
N GLU A 39 -17.17 -8.13 10.57
CA GLU A 39 -17.79 -7.04 9.82
C GLU A 39 -17.33 -5.65 10.27
N ARG A 40 -17.07 -5.48 11.58
CA ARG A 40 -16.61 -4.21 12.13
C ARG A 40 -15.16 -3.95 11.73
N GLU A 41 -14.29 -4.94 11.84
CA GLU A 41 -12.90 -4.84 11.42
C GLU A 41 -12.77 -4.59 9.92
N ARG A 42 -13.62 -5.23 9.12
CA ARG A 42 -13.73 -4.98 7.69
C ARG A 42 -14.11 -3.54 7.40
N GLN A 43 -15.10 -3.00 8.10
CA GLN A 43 -15.51 -1.60 7.94
C GLN A 43 -14.39 -0.63 8.36
N ASP A 44 -13.76 -0.87 9.51
CA ASP A 44 -12.61 -0.09 9.99
C ASP A 44 -11.47 -0.11 8.96
N LEU A 45 -11.20 -1.28 8.34
CA LEU A 45 -10.19 -1.44 7.31
C LEU A 45 -10.53 -0.66 6.04
N ARG A 46 -11.79 -0.70 5.57
CA ARG A 46 -12.25 0.08 4.41
C ARG A 46 -12.07 1.57 4.63
N GLU A 47 -12.43 2.06 5.81
CA GLU A 47 -12.26 3.47 6.18
C GLU A 47 -10.78 3.85 6.20
N MET A 48 -9.94 3.02 6.81
CA MET A 48 -8.49 3.25 6.84
C MET A 48 -7.87 3.23 5.44
N ALA A 49 -8.29 2.30 4.57
CA ALA A 49 -7.85 2.23 3.19
C ALA A 49 -8.22 3.48 2.40
N MET A 50 -9.40 4.07 2.63
CA MET A 50 -9.78 5.33 2.00
C MET A 50 -8.90 6.50 2.47
N MET A 51 -8.54 6.55 3.76
CA MET A 51 -7.59 7.56 4.26
C MET A 51 -6.20 7.35 3.67
N PHE A 52 -5.75 6.10 3.56
CA PHE A 52 -4.46 5.77 2.96
C PHE A 52 -4.39 6.21 1.49
N LEU A 53 -5.44 5.98 0.71
CA LEU A 53 -5.55 6.42 -0.68
C LEU A 53 -5.53 7.95 -0.85
N ASP A 54 -6.01 8.70 0.15
CA ASP A 54 -5.94 10.17 0.15
C ASP A 54 -4.54 10.68 0.52
N GLN A 55 -3.81 9.94 1.35
CA GLN A 55 -2.48 10.34 1.85
C GLN A 55 -1.33 9.89 0.94
N LYS A 56 -1.50 8.81 0.17
CA LYS A 56 -0.43 8.21 -0.63
C LYS A 56 -0.59 8.51 -2.11
N VAL A 57 0.52 8.86 -2.75
CA VAL A 57 0.61 9.01 -4.20
C VAL A 57 0.90 7.65 -4.81
N PHE A 58 0.13 7.26 -5.82
CA PHE A 58 0.38 6.05 -6.61
C PHE A 58 0.89 6.47 -7.98
N SER A 59 1.98 5.85 -8.41
CA SER A 59 2.52 5.97 -9.76
C SER A 59 2.82 4.57 -10.27
N GLY A 60 2.51 4.29 -11.53
CA GLY A 60 3.02 3.07 -12.14
C GLY A 60 4.38 3.26 -12.82
N ALA A 61 4.97 2.15 -13.21
CA ALA A 61 6.23 2.09 -13.94
C ALA A 61 6.10 1.17 -15.16
N ALA A 62 7.01 1.31 -16.13
CA ALA A 62 6.99 0.54 -17.38
C ALA A 62 5.64 0.64 -18.12
N ASP A 63 5.12 1.86 -18.27
CA ASP A 63 3.85 2.20 -18.92
C ASP A 63 2.60 1.57 -18.29
N PHE A 64 2.75 0.91 -17.14
CA PHE A 64 1.63 0.48 -16.33
C PHE A 64 1.07 1.68 -15.55
N GLU A 65 -0.25 1.80 -15.48
CA GLU A 65 -0.93 2.78 -14.63
C GLU A 65 -1.88 2.01 -13.69
N PRO A 66 -1.68 2.07 -12.35
CA PRO A 66 -2.52 1.36 -11.40
C PRO A 66 -3.96 1.86 -11.47
N ASP A 67 -4.85 0.99 -11.94
CA ASP A 67 -6.27 1.28 -11.94
C ASP A 67 -6.86 1.32 -10.51
N ASN A 68 -8.13 1.69 -10.41
CA ASN A 68 -8.79 1.78 -9.10
C ASN A 68 -8.85 0.43 -8.38
N PHE A 69 -8.90 -0.68 -9.10
CA PHE A 69 -8.92 -2.02 -8.51
C PHE A 69 -7.57 -2.32 -7.84
N ALA A 70 -6.47 -2.12 -8.57
CA ALA A 70 -5.12 -2.31 -8.05
C ALA A 70 -4.84 -1.40 -6.86
N ARG A 71 -5.17 -0.10 -6.97
CA ARG A 71 -4.97 0.87 -5.88
C ARG A 71 -5.74 0.47 -4.63
N LEU A 72 -7.00 0.06 -4.76
CA LEU A 72 -7.83 -0.36 -3.63
C LEU A 72 -7.33 -1.65 -3.00
N SER A 73 -6.91 -2.62 -3.82
CA SER A 73 -6.31 -3.88 -3.36
C SER A 73 -5.03 -3.63 -2.55
N ILE A 74 -4.13 -2.77 -3.05
CA ILE A 74 -2.90 -2.38 -2.35
C ILE A 74 -3.23 -1.66 -1.04
N ALA A 75 -4.20 -0.74 -1.05
CA ALA A 75 -4.58 0.01 0.15
C ALA A 75 -5.12 -0.90 1.27
N LEU A 76 -5.98 -1.87 0.94
CA LEU A 76 -6.49 -2.84 1.92
C LEU A 76 -5.37 -3.68 2.53
N GLN A 77 -4.47 -4.21 1.69
CA GLN A 77 -3.34 -5.01 2.15
C GLN A 77 -2.36 -4.19 2.99
N ALA A 78 -2.07 -2.94 2.60
CA ALA A 78 -1.21 -2.05 3.35
C ALA A 78 -1.84 -1.66 4.70
N CYS A 79 -3.16 -1.48 4.78
CA CYS A 79 -3.82 -1.10 6.02
C CYS A 79 -4.00 -2.27 6.99
N LEU A 80 -4.10 -3.50 6.52
CA LEU A 80 -4.31 -4.69 7.36
C LEU A 80 -3.30 -4.82 8.53
N PRO A 81 -1.96 -4.80 8.32
CA PRO A 81 -1.00 -4.96 9.41
C PRO A 81 -0.99 -3.79 10.40
N VAL A 82 -1.51 -2.63 10.00
CA VAL A 82 -1.56 -1.42 10.82
C VAL A 82 -2.98 -1.08 11.29
N LEU A 83 -3.95 -1.99 11.11
CA LEU A 83 -5.36 -1.73 11.42
C LEU A 83 -5.58 -1.31 12.89
N LYS A 84 -4.78 -1.86 13.81
CA LYS A 84 -4.81 -1.51 15.25
C LYS A 84 -3.67 -0.58 15.68
N LEU A 85 -2.77 -0.21 14.76
CA LEU A 85 -1.62 0.66 15.02
C LEU A 85 -1.82 2.09 14.50
N GLY A 86 -2.62 2.27 13.45
CA GLY A 86 -2.85 3.55 12.79
C GLY A 86 -1.88 3.85 11.64
N LEU A 87 -2.28 4.79 10.76
CA LEU A 87 -1.52 5.16 9.56
C LEU A 87 -0.23 5.94 9.85
N GLU A 88 -0.02 6.40 11.08
CA GLU A 88 1.24 7.01 11.54
C GLU A 88 2.44 6.09 11.34
N ALA A 89 2.23 4.76 11.33
CA ALA A 89 3.25 3.78 10.99
C ALA A 89 3.84 4.01 9.59
N TYR A 90 3.11 4.69 8.71
CA TYR A 90 3.52 5.04 7.34
C TYR A 90 3.91 6.50 7.16
N ALA A 91 4.15 7.28 8.23
CA ALA A 91 4.46 8.71 8.11
C ALA A 91 5.81 9.01 7.40
N GLY A 92 6.73 8.05 7.33
CA GLY A 92 8.08 8.24 6.79
C GLY A 92 8.19 8.27 5.25
N TRP A 93 7.09 8.08 4.52
CA TRP A 93 7.09 8.01 3.06
C TRP A 93 5.75 8.47 2.47
N HIS A 94 5.74 8.89 1.20
CA HIS A 94 4.55 9.48 0.55
C HIS A 94 4.07 8.76 -0.72
N GLY A 95 4.93 8.02 -1.41
CA GLY A 95 4.64 7.44 -2.72
C GLY A 95 4.74 5.91 -2.76
N ILE A 96 3.92 5.30 -3.62
CA ILE A 96 3.96 3.89 -4.01
C ILE A 96 4.22 3.86 -5.51
N ILE A 97 5.29 3.17 -5.90
CA ILE A 97 5.59 2.90 -7.31
C ILE A 97 5.20 1.45 -7.59
N VAL A 98 4.30 1.24 -8.56
CA VAL A 98 3.79 -0.09 -8.89
C VAL A 98 4.37 -0.55 -10.21
N TYR A 99 5.03 -1.71 -10.19
CA TYR A 99 5.55 -2.38 -11.36
C TYR A 99 4.62 -3.53 -11.75
N PRO A 100 4.38 -3.77 -13.05
CA PRO A 100 3.51 -4.86 -13.53
C PRO A 100 4.15 -6.25 -13.46
N GLY A 101 5.40 -6.36 -12.99
CA GLY A 101 6.15 -7.61 -12.88
C GLY A 101 7.33 -7.47 -11.92
N ASP A 102 8.18 -8.48 -11.88
CA ASP A 102 9.27 -8.58 -10.91
C ASP A 102 10.28 -7.44 -11.06
N PHE A 103 10.75 -6.95 -9.91
CA PHE A 103 11.78 -5.93 -9.87
C PHE A 103 13.13 -6.59 -10.11
N VAL A 104 13.63 -6.45 -11.34
CA VAL A 104 14.96 -6.93 -11.71
C VAL A 104 16.01 -5.95 -11.20
N ILE A 105 16.86 -6.39 -10.27
CA ILE A 105 17.98 -5.58 -9.76
C ILE A 105 19.23 -5.95 -10.55
N PRO A 106 19.71 -5.12 -11.50
CA PRO A 106 21.00 -5.37 -12.13
C PRO A 106 22.10 -5.15 -11.09
N ARG A 107 22.78 -6.23 -10.72
CA ARG A 107 23.87 -6.18 -9.75
C ARG A 107 25.19 -6.13 -10.49
N ARG A 108 25.98 -5.10 -10.16
CA ARG A 108 27.32 -4.88 -10.71
C ARG A 108 28.31 -4.95 -9.57
N GLU A 109 29.11 -6.00 -9.55
CA GLU A 109 30.14 -6.22 -8.53
C GLU A 109 31.51 -6.26 -9.21
N VAL A 110 32.46 -5.47 -8.69
CA VAL A 110 33.84 -5.50 -9.17
C VAL A 110 34.64 -6.35 -8.20
N ASP A 111 35.24 -7.43 -8.69
CA ASP A 111 36.03 -8.34 -7.86
C ASP A 111 37.42 -7.78 -7.52
N ALA A 112 38.17 -8.51 -6.68
CA ALA A 112 39.51 -8.12 -6.25
C ALA A 112 40.55 -8.03 -7.41
N ASN A 113 40.22 -8.56 -8.58
CA ASN A 113 41.05 -8.50 -9.78
C ASN A 113 40.63 -7.36 -10.73
N GLY A 114 39.61 -6.58 -10.36
CA GLY A 114 39.09 -5.47 -11.16
C GLY A 114 38.12 -5.89 -12.26
N LEU A 115 37.61 -7.13 -12.23
CA LEU A 115 36.63 -7.61 -13.21
C LEU A 115 35.22 -7.20 -12.80
N LEU A 116 34.46 -6.62 -13.73
CA LEU A 116 33.06 -6.30 -13.55
C LEU A 116 32.20 -7.55 -13.82
N HIS A 117 31.52 -8.03 -12.79
CA HIS A 117 30.48 -9.05 -12.90
C HIS A 117 29.12 -8.34 -12.97
N GLU A 118 28.39 -8.58 -14.06
CA GLU A 118 27.00 -8.11 -14.23
C GLU A 118 26.08 -9.33 -14.20
N TYR A 119 25.19 -9.39 -13.22
CA TYR A 119 24.17 -10.44 -13.13
C TYR A 119 22.82 -9.85 -12.74
N THR A 120 21.78 -10.58 -13.15
CA THR A 120 20.38 -10.24 -12.95
C THR A 120 19.89 -11.05 -11.75
N GLU A 121 19.43 -10.37 -10.70
CA GLU A 121 18.83 -11.02 -9.52
C GLU A 121 17.34 -10.66 -9.46
N ASP A 122 16.50 -11.69 -9.38
CA ASP A 122 15.07 -11.52 -9.12
C ASP A 122 14.87 -11.25 -7.61
N ALA A 123 13.93 -10.36 -7.27
CA ALA A 123 13.70 -9.90 -5.89
C ALA A 123 13.09 -10.96 -4.96
#